data_AF-A0A9Q0KZW5-F1
#
_entry.id   AF-A0A9Q0KZW5-F1
#
_cell.length_a   1.000
_cell.length_b   1.000
_cell.length_c   1.000
_cell.angle_alpha   90.00
_cell.angle_beta   90.00
_cell.angle_gamma   90.00
#
_symmetry.space_group_name_H-M   'P 1'
#
loop_
_entity.id
_entity.type
_entity.pdbx_description
1 polymer ?
#
loop_
_entity_poly.entity_id
_entity_poly.type
_entity_poly.pdbx_seq_one_letter_code
_entity_poly.pdbx_strand_id
1 'polypeptide(L)'
;MLTLSGLKPSKAKAAIHHELPPISHCLPRSSLPFSAFSTRNRSNGRRSLRIRALDAAQPYDYEAQISGRSERSVKLRIAIVGFGNFGQFLAKTLVQQGHTVLAYSRSNNFDIATKLGVSFYSDPHDLCEEHPDIILLCTSIISTESVLKSLPLQRLKRNTLFVDVLSVKEMPRNMFLQILPPEFDIICTHPMFGPESGKNGWAGLPLVYEKVRIGSEASRVNRCNHFLNIFAQEGCRMVEMSCAEHDRHAAGSQFITHFIGRTLGKIDLDFTPINTKGYETLLNLRDNTSGDSFELFYGLFIYNKNALEQLERLDMAFESVKKQLFGHLHYILRKQLYVNAEDSEAPQSNNGALDKSPQNKNGAVDESPSAVDESPRRQ
;
A
#
# COMPACT_ATOMS: atom_id res chain seq x y z
N MET A 1 -32.50 -11.02 -38.73
CA MET A 1 -32.25 -11.38 -40.14
C MET A 1 -31.04 -10.59 -40.61
N LEU A 2 -29.89 -11.24 -40.69
CA LEU A 2 -28.77 -11.00 -41.62
C LEU A 2 -27.61 -11.88 -41.16
N THR A 3 -27.60 -13.07 -41.75
CA THR A 3 -26.64 -14.17 -41.65
C THR A 3 -25.47 -13.94 -42.59
N LEU A 4 -24.24 -14.16 -42.11
CA LEU A 4 -23.08 -14.46 -42.96
C LEU A 4 -22.31 -15.63 -42.33
N SER A 5 -22.53 -16.80 -42.93
CA SER A 5 -21.64 -17.96 -42.99
C SER A 5 -20.20 -17.55 -43.32
N GLY A 6 -19.12 -18.13 -42.81
CA GLY A 6 -18.86 -19.52 -42.43
C GLY A 6 -17.62 -19.96 -43.21
N LEU A 7 -16.51 -20.28 -42.54
CA LEU A 7 -15.32 -20.90 -43.13
C LEU A 7 -14.42 -21.50 -42.02
N LYS A 8 -14.34 -22.84 -42.01
CA LYS A 8 -13.32 -23.74 -41.41
C LYS A 8 -13.42 -25.04 -42.25
N PRO A 9 -12.45 -25.99 -42.22
CA PRO A 9 -11.15 -26.03 -41.53
C PRO A 9 -9.97 -26.50 -42.42
N SER A 10 -8.73 -26.42 -41.94
CA SER A 10 -7.61 -27.24 -42.46
C SER A 10 -6.97 -28.06 -41.34
N LYS A 11 -7.00 -29.39 -41.52
CA LYS A 11 -6.31 -30.41 -40.72
C LYS A 11 -4.87 -30.55 -41.20
N ALA A 12 -3.92 -30.70 -40.30
CA ALA A 12 -2.67 -31.44 -40.56
C ALA A 12 -2.28 -32.23 -39.31
N LYS A 13 -2.13 -33.54 -39.51
CA LYS A 13 -1.64 -34.55 -38.56
C LYS A 13 -0.11 -34.57 -38.59
N ALA A 14 0.53 -34.83 -37.45
CA ALA A 14 1.70 -35.69 -37.37
C ALA A 14 1.86 -36.19 -35.92
N ALA A 15 1.72 -37.50 -35.75
CA ALA A 15 2.04 -38.24 -34.55
C ALA A 15 3.41 -38.90 -34.74
N ILE A 16 4.27 -38.89 -33.72
CA ILE A 16 5.38 -39.84 -33.60
C ILE A 16 5.41 -40.33 -32.16
N HIS A 17 5.06 -41.60 -32.00
CA HIS A 17 5.32 -42.44 -30.85
C HIS A 17 6.78 -42.88 -30.86
N HIS A 18 7.43 -42.97 -29.70
CA HIS A 18 8.45 -43.99 -29.45
C HIS A 18 8.39 -44.45 -27.98
N GLU A 19 8.11 -45.74 -27.83
CA GLU A 19 8.21 -46.51 -26.58
C GLU A 19 9.65 -46.92 -26.26
N LEU A 20 9.85 -47.29 -24.99
CA LEU A 20 11.06 -47.71 -24.26
C LEU A 20 11.73 -48.98 -24.83
N PRO A 21 12.94 -49.35 -24.34
CA PRO A 21 13.00 -50.38 -23.28
C PRO A 21 14.09 -50.18 -22.18
N PRO A 22 14.02 -50.95 -21.07
CA PRO A 22 14.88 -50.86 -19.89
C PRO A 22 16.09 -51.82 -19.97
N ILE A 23 17.12 -51.64 -19.13
CA ILE A 23 18.00 -52.73 -18.61
C ILE A 23 18.76 -52.27 -17.35
N SER A 24 18.89 -53.24 -16.47
CA SER A 24 19.54 -53.37 -15.15
C SER A 24 21.08 -53.26 -15.12
N HIS A 25 21.66 -52.86 -13.97
CA HIS A 25 22.49 -53.70 -13.08
C HIS A 25 23.51 -52.89 -12.23
N CYS A 26 23.47 -53.20 -10.93
CA CYS A 26 24.58 -53.53 -10.02
C CYS A 26 25.76 -52.57 -9.75
N LEU A 27 25.94 -52.35 -8.43
CA LEU A 27 27.14 -51.91 -7.70
C LEU A 27 28.41 -52.72 -8.06
N PRO A 28 29.62 -52.25 -7.70
CA PRO A 28 30.17 -52.67 -6.40
C PRO A 28 30.96 -51.62 -5.60
N ARG A 29 30.96 -51.85 -4.28
CA ARG A 29 31.91 -51.35 -3.27
C ARG A 29 33.35 -51.75 -3.59
N SER A 30 34.30 -50.89 -3.24
CA SER A 30 35.70 -51.25 -3.02
C SER A 30 36.16 -50.81 -1.63
N SER A 31 36.70 -51.76 -0.88
CA SER A 31 37.30 -51.61 0.45
C SER A 31 38.72 -52.18 0.46
N LEU A 32 39.53 -51.72 1.43
CA LEU A 32 40.82 -52.24 1.95
C LEU A 32 42.10 -51.60 1.37
N PRO A 33 43.28 -51.70 2.04
CA PRO A 33 43.57 -52.39 3.32
C PRO A 33 44.38 -51.62 4.38
N PHE A 34 44.37 -52.23 5.57
CA PHE A 34 45.30 -52.08 6.70
C PHE A 34 46.75 -52.49 6.35
N SER A 35 47.72 -51.89 7.04
CA SER A 35 49.05 -52.48 7.28
C SER A 35 49.46 -52.28 8.74
N ALA A 36 49.86 -53.36 9.40
CA ALA A 36 50.36 -53.42 10.77
C ALA A 36 51.82 -53.90 10.76
N PHE A 37 52.68 -53.30 11.60
CA PHE A 37 53.96 -53.80 12.15
C PHE A 37 54.44 -52.71 13.14
N SER A 38 55.22 -52.90 14.20
CA SER A 38 55.52 -53.97 15.17
C SER A 38 56.42 -53.33 16.25
N THR A 39 56.22 -53.72 17.51
CA THR A 39 57.12 -53.77 18.69
C THR A 39 58.41 -52.89 18.80
N ARG A 40 58.64 -52.20 19.94
CA ARG A 40 59.43 -52.67 21.13
C ARG A 40 59.73 -51.57 22.19
N ASN A 41 59.46 -51.92 23.45
CA ASN A 41 60.12 -51.64 24.75
C ASN A 41 60.76 -50.29 25.16
N ARG A 42 60.16 -49.72 26.23
CA ARG A 42 60.72 -49.28 27.55
C ARG A 42 62.08 -48.57 27.62
N SER A 43 62.10 -47.35 28.19
CA SER A 43 62.48 -47.09 29.60
C SER A 43 62.51 -45.59 29.97
N ASN A 44 62.47 -45.35 31.28
CA ASN A 44 62.27 -44.13 32.08
C ASN A 44 62.91 -42.79 31.65
N GLY A 45 62.15 -41.71 31.87
CA GLY A 45 62.67 -40.35 32.06
C GLY A 45 61.59 -39.41 32.61
N ARG A 46 61.66 -39.06 33.89
CA ARG A 46 60.79 -38.07 34.55
C ARG A 46 60.91 -36.72 33.82
N ARG A 47 59.81 -36.19 33.29
CA ARG A 47 59.69 -34.78 32.88
C ARG A 47 58.43 -34.17 33.49
N SER A 48 58.64 -33.04 34.16
CA SER A 48 57.61 -32.18 34.75
C SER A 48 56.59 -31.76 33.69
N LEU A 49 55.32 -32.14 33.89
CA LEU A 49 54.21 -31.70 33.05
C LEU A 49 53.66 -30.38 33.60
N ARG A 50 53.95 -29.29 32.90
CA ARG A 50 53.31 -28.00 33.12
C ARG A 50 51.91 -28.08 32.49
N ILE A 51 50.88 -28.24 33.32
CA ILE A 51 49.48 -28.19 32.89
C ILE A 51 49.21 -26.79 32.34
N ARG A 52 48.99 -26.68 31.03
CA ARG A 52 48.29 -25.54 30.42
C ARG A 52 46.91 -26.06 30.03
N ALA A 53 45.89 -25.65 30.79
CA ALA A 53 44.51 -25.81 30.36
C ALA A 53 44.32 -24.95 29.11
N LEU A 54 44.24 -25.57 27.94
CA LEU A 54 43.57 -25.00 26.78
C LEU A 54 42.13 -25.48 26.89
N ASP A 55 41.34 -24.77 27.68
CA ASP A 55 39.89 -24.92 27.70
C ASP A 55 39.34 -24.29 26.42
N ALA A 56 39.42 -25.04 25.32
CA ALA A 56 38.67 -24.74 24.12
C ALA A 56 37.25 -25.28 24.34
N ALA A 57 36.46 -24.56 25.13
CA ALA A 57 35.02 -24.66 25.05
C ALA A 57 34.62 -24.29 23.61
N GLN A 58 34.36 -25.30 22.78
CA GLN A 58 33.61 -25.11 21.55
C GLN A 58 32.24 -24.54 21.97
N PRO A 59 31.85 -23.33 21.52
CA PRO A 59 30.46 -22.92 21.63
C PRO A 59 29.70 -23.89 20.74
N TYR A 60 29.08 -24.89 21.37
CA TYR A 60 28.11 -25.75 20.75
C TYR A 60 27.10 -24.85 20.03
N ASP A 61 26.87 -25.13 18.75
CA ASP A 61 26.03 -24.46 17.74
C ASP A 61 24.55 -24.24 18.14
N TYR A 62 24.26 -23.90 19.39
CA TYR A 62 22.91 -23.67 19.87
C TYR A 62 22.34 -22.40 19.26
N GLU A 63 23.14 -21.34 19.14
CA GLU A 63 22.73 -20.12 18.43
C GLU A 63 22.57 -20.35 16.92
N ALA A 64 23.44 -21.15 16.29
CA ALA A 64 23.33 -21.52 14.87
C ALA A 64 22.13 -22.46 14.59
N GLN A 65 21.78 -23.34 15.54
CA GLN A 65 20.58 -24.19 15.45
C GLN A 65 19.29 -23.43 15.79
N ILE A 66 19.35 -22.41 16.65
CA ILE A 66 18.21 -21.52 16.93
C ILE A 66 17.99 -20.56 15.75
N SER A 67 19.05 -19.94 15.23
CA SER A 67 18.96 -19.10 14.01
C SER A 67 18.59 -19.93 12.78
N GLY A 68 19.13 -21.16 12.64
CA GLY A 68 18.75 -22.10 11.58
C GLY A 68 17.35 -22.71 11.71
N ARG A 69 16.75 -22.76 12.91
CA ARG A 69 15.33 -23.12 13.11
C ARG A 69 14.40 -21.91 13.01
N SER A 70 14.92 -20.69 13.15
CA SER A 70 14.15 -19.44 13.08
C SER A 70 13.86 -18.96 11.65
N GLU A 71 14.45 -19.57 10.61
CA GLU A 71 14.36 -19.04 9.23
C GLU A 71 13.81 -20.00 8.16
N ARG A 72 13.28 -21.17 8.53
CA ARG A 72 12.36 -21.84 7.59
C ARG A 72 11.01 -21.14 7.66
N SER A 73 10.80 -20.14 6.79
CA SER A 73 9.48 -19.53 6.63
C SER A 73 8.46 -20.65 6.40
N VAL A 74 7.50 -20.78 7.32
CA VAL A 74 6.42 -21.75 7.17
C VAL A 74 5.68 -21.38 5.89
N LYS A 75 5.64 -22.31 4.94
CA LYS A 75 4.96 -22.09 3.66
C LYS A 75 3.44 -22.09 3.91
N LEU A 76 2.86 -20.90 3.84
CA LEU A 76 1.42 -20.68 3.90
C LEU A 76 0.73 -21.05 2.57
N ARG A 77 -0.52 -21.52 2.67
CA ARG A 77 -1.46 -21.60 1.54
C ARG A 77 -2.37 -20.39 1.54
N ILE A 78 -2.22 -19.52 0.55
CA ILE A 78 -2.88 -18.21 0.49
C ILE A 78 -3.81 -18.18 -0.73
N ALA A 79 -5.11 -18.00 -0.49
CA ALA A 79 -6.09 -17.81 -1.55
C ALA A 79 -6.37 -16.32 -1.76
N ILE A 80 -6.06 -15.82 -2.94
CA ILE A 80 -6.35 -14.45 -3.36
C ILE A 80 -7.74 -14.41 -3.98
N VAL A 81 -8.64 -13.65 -3.38
CA VAL A 81 -9.99 -13.40 -3.89
C VAL A 81 -10.00 -12.00 -4.50
N GLY A 82 -10.11 -11.92 -5.82
CA GLY A 82 -9.89 -10.69 -6.59
C GLY A 82 -8.52 -10.67 -7.26
N PHE A 83 -8.37 -11.44 -8.34
CA PHE A 83 -7.10 -11.56 -9.07
C PHE A 83 -6.89 -10.47 -10.15
N GLY A 84 -7.13 -9.21 -9.76
CA GLY A 84 -6.86 -8.02 -10.60
C GLY A 84 -5.41 -7.53 -10.47
N ASN A 85 -5.14 -6.30 -10.92
CA ASN A 85 -3.79 -5.71 -10.93
C ASN A 85 -3.05 -5.85 -9.57
N PHE A 86 -3.73 -5.52 -8.47
CA PHE A 86 -3.13 -5.58 -7.13
C PHE A 86 -2.96 -7.01 -6.62
N GLY A 87 -3.95 -7.88 -6.83
CA GLY A 87 -3.85 -9.30 -6.47
C GLY A 87 -2.72 -10.00 -7.21
N GLN A 88 -2.56 -9.72 -8.51
CA GLN A 88 -1.46 -10.22 -9.34
C GLN A 88 -0.09 -9.67 -8.88
N PHE A 89 -0.05 -8.41 -8.46
CA PHE A 89 1.15 -7.79 -7.91
C PHE A 89 1.62 -8.48 -6.63
N LEU A 90 0.72 -8.73 -5.68
CA LEU A 90 1.06 -9.47 -4.46
C LEU A 90 1.42 -10.93 -4.77
N ALA A 91 0.69 -11.59 -5.66
CA ALA A 91 0.91 -12.99 -6.01
C ALA A 91 2.34 -13.28 -6.47
N LYS A 92 2.94 -12.37 -7.25
CA LYS A 92 4.34 -12.49 -7.70
C LYS A 92 5.29 -12.73 -6.53
N THR A 93 5.23 -11.85 -5.53
CA THR A 93 6.09 -11.93 -4.35
C THR A 93 5.75 -13.13 -3.48
N LEU A 94 4.46 -13.44 -3.30
CA LEU A 94 4.03 -14.61 -2.53
C LEU A 94 4.59 -15.92 -3.12
N VAL A 95 4.54 -16.08 -4.45
CA VAL A 95 5.11 -17.24 -5.14
C VAL A 95 6.64 -17.24 -5.06
N GLN A 96 7.30 -16.09 -5.22
CA GLN A 96 8.77 -15.97 -5.09
C GLN A 96 9.26 -16.37 -3.70
N GLN A 97 8.53 -16.02 -2.65
CA GLN A 97 8.80 -16.46 -1.28
C GLN A 97 8.45 -17.94 -1.04
N GLY A 98 7.89 -18.65 -2.02
CA GLY A 98 7.61 -20.08 -2.00
C GLY A 98 6.29 -20.47 -1.34
N HIS A 99 5.34 -19.54 -1.19
CA HIS A 99 3.99 -19.83 -0.71
C HIS A 99 3.16 -20.56 -1.77
N THR A 100 2.21 -21.39 -1.34
CA THR A 100 1.21 -21.95 -2.26
C THR A 100 0.13 -20.90 -2.48
N VAL A 101 0.05 -20.35 -3.68
CA VAL A 101 -0.93 -19.31 -4.01
C VAL A 101 -2.06 -19.88 -4.85
N LEU A 102 -3.28 -19.70 -4.37
CA LEU A 102 -4.52 -19.99 -5.06
C LEU A 102 -5.18 -18.67 -5.46
N ALA A 103 -5.94 -18.64 -6.53
CA ALA A 103 -6.64 -17.43 -6.95
C ALA A 103 -8.06 -17.73 -7.43
N TYR A 104 -8.97 -16.82 -7.11
CA TYR A 104 -10.30 -16.74 -7.68
C TYR A 104 -10.61 -15.29 -8.03
N SER A 105 -11.33 -15.11 -9.13
CA SER A 105 -11.77 -13.79 -9.59
C SER A 105 -13.01 -13.93 -10.47
N ARG A 106 -13.85 -12.89 -10.49
CA ARG A 106 -15.01 -12.83 -11.40
C ARG A 106 -14.60 -12.99 -12.87
N SER A 107 -13.47 -12.39 -13.25
CA SER A 107 -12.93 -12.49 -14.61
C SER A 107 -11.98 -13.68 -14.71
N ASN A 108 -12.02 -14.38 -15.83
CA ASN A 108 -11.08 -15.46 -16.10
C ASN A 108 -9.66 -14.88 -16.30
N ASN A 109 -8.78 -15.16 -15.34
CA ASN A 109 -7.37 -14.75 -15.38
C ASN A 109 -6.43 -15.97 -15.36
N PHE A 110 -6.91 -17.13 -15.84
CA PHE A 110 -6.19 -18.39 -15.81
C PHE A 110 -4.79 -18.28 -16.43
N ASP A 111 -4.67 -17.74 -17.64
CA ASP A 111 -3.37 -17.64 -18.35
C ASP A 111 -2.33 -16.82 -17.56
N ILE A 112 -2.78 -15.73 -16.91
CA ILE A 112 -1.91 -14.88 -16.10
C ILE A 112 -1.51 -15.62 -14.83
N ALA A 113 -2.47 -16.26 -14.15
CA ALA A 113 -2.23 -17.04 -12.95
C ALA A 113 -1.23 -18.17 -13.20
N THR A 114 -1.39 -18.94 -14.28
CA THR A 114 -0.46 -20.01 -14.67
C THR A 114 0.96 -19.49 -14.91
N LYS A 115 1.10 -18.35 -15.62
CA LYS A 115 2.41 -17.71 -15.82
C LYS A 115 3.07 -17.27 -14.52
N LEU A 116 2.29 -16.91 -13.51
CA LEU A 116 2.76 -16.51 -12.19
C LEU A 116 2.95 -17.69 -11.22
N GLY A 117 2.67 -18.94 -11.63
CA GLY A 117 2.75 -20.10 -10.74
C GLY A 117 1.60 -20.18 -9.73
N VAL A 118 0.45 -19.59 -10.05
CA VAL A 118 -0.75 -19.53 -9.20
C VAL A 118 -1.81 -20.50 -9.72
N SER A 119 -2.41 -21.29 -8.83
CA SER A 119 -3.54 -22.16 -9.17
C SER A 119 -4.84 -21.36 -9.21
N PHE A 120 -5.43 -21.18 -10.40
CA PHE A 120 -6.66 -20.41 -10.59
C PHE A 120 -7.91 -21.30 -10.58
N TYR A 121 -8.91 -20.89 -9.81
CA TYR A 121 -10.21 -21.54 -9.69
C TYR A 121 -11.29 -20.64 -10.27
N SER A 122 -12.22 -21.23 -11.03
CA SER A 122 -13.37 -20.50 -11.60
C SER A 122 -14.59 -20.52 -10.68
N ASP A 123 -14.66 -21.48 -9.75
CA ASP A 123 -15.71 -21.59 -8.74
C ASP A 123 -15.12 -21.31 -7.34
N PRO A 124 -15.71 -20.40 -6.54
CA PRO A 124 -15.28 -20.19 -5.16
C PRO A 124 -15.46 -21.43 -4.27
N HIS A 125 -16.33 -22.38 -4.63
CA HIS A 125 -16.49 -23.63 -3.87
C HIS A 125 -15.23 -24.49 -3.94
N ASP A 126 -14.70 -24.71 -5.14
CA ASP A 126 -13.47 -25.47 -5.37
C ASP A 126 -12.28 -24.80 -4.65
N LEU A 127 -12.18 -23.46 -4.72
CA LEU A 127 -11.16 -22.71 -3.98
C LEU A 127 -11.22 -22.96 -2.47
N CYS A 128 -12.42 -22.99 -1.89
CA CYS A 128 -12.59 -23.21 -0.45
C CYS A 128 -12.35 -24.67 -0.04
N GLU A 129 -12.58 -25.65 -0.93
CA GLU A 129 -12.23 -27.06 -0.69
C GLU A 129 -10.71 -27.29 -0.60
N GLU A 130 -9.90 -26.43 -1.21
CA GLU A 130 -8.45 -26.44 -1.02
C GLU A 130 -7.99 -25.99 0.38
N HIS A 131 -8.91 -25.65 1.28
CA HIS A 131 -8.66 -25.31 2.67
C HIS A 131 -7.46 -24.37 2.89
N PRO A 132 -7.46 -23.18 2.25
CA PRO A 132 -6.39 -22.21 2.43
C PRO A 132 -6.24 -21.79 3.90
N ASP A 133 -4.99 -21.54 4.31
CA ASP A 133 -4.69 -20.99 5.62
C ASP A 133 -5.19 -19.54 5.72
N ILE A 134 -5.13 -18.82 4.58
CA ILE A 134 -5.43 -17.39 4.47
C ILE A 134 -6.33 -17.13 3.27
N ILE A 135 -7.41 -16.37 3.48
CA ILE A 135 -8.18 -15.71 2.42
C ILE A 135 -7.74 -14.24 2.37
N LEU A 136 -7.15 -13.83 1.25
CA LEU A 136 -6.70 -12.46 1.00
C LEU A 136 -7.67 -11.78 0.03
N LEU A 137 -8.48 -10.84 0.53
CA LEU A 137 -9.40 -10.04 -0.27
C LEU A 137 -8.66 -8.90 -0.98
N CYS A 138 -8.54 -9.05 -2.30
CA CYS A 138 -7.90 -8.13 -3.24
C CYS A 138 -8.91 -7.56 -4.26
N THR A 139 -10.19 -7.48 -3.90
CA THR A 139 -11.25 -6.91 -4.76
C THR A 139 -11.31 -5.39 -4.66
N SER A 140 -12.17 -4.74 -5.46
CA SER A 140 -12.44 -3.31 -5.28
C SER A 140 -13.19 -3.05 -3.97
N ILE A 141 -13.03 -1.85 -3.41
CA ILE A 141 -13.68 -1.42 -2.16
C ILE A 141 -15.19 -1.60 -2.25
N ILE A 142 -15.78 -1.23 -3.40
CA ILE A 142 -17.23 -1.26 -3.63
C ILE A 142 -17.77 -2.70 -3.71
N SER A 143 -16.99 -3.63 -4.26
CA SER A 143 -17.47 -5.01 -4.50
C SER A 143 -17.16 -5.99 -3.37
N THR A 144 -16.25 -5.63 -2.45
CA THR A 144 -15.70 -6.55 -1.43
C THR A 144 -16.79 -7.22 -0.58
N GLU A 145 -17.83 -6.49 -0.19
CA GLU A 145 -18.89 -7.01 0.67
C GLU A 145 -19.73 -8.07 -0.04
N SER A 146 -20.13 -7.79 -1.29
CA SER A 146 -20.86 -8.75 -2.11
C SER A 146 -20.02 -10.00 -2.36
N VAL A 147 -18.71 -9.84 -2.58
CA VAL A 147 -17.81 -10.97 -2.81
C VAL A 147 -17.67 -11.81 -1.55
N LEU A 148 -17.45 -11.18 -0.39
CA LEU A 148 -17.34 -11.88 0.88
C LEU A 148 -18.60 -12.69 1.20
N LYS A 149 -19.79 -12.11 1.00
CA LYS A 149 -21.08 -12.81 1.21
C LYS A 149 -21.29 -13.98 0.27
N SER A 150 -20.65 -13.98 -0.90
CA SER A 150 -20.75 -15.07 -1.88
C SER A 150 -19.81 -16.25 -1.59
N LEU A 151 -18.83 -16.09 -0.71
CA LEU A 151 -17.88 -17.16 -0.40
C LEU A 151 -18.55 -18.26 0.45
N PRO A 152 -18.33 -19.56 0.13
CA PRO A 152 -18.89 -20.66 0.88
C PRO A 152 -18.08 -20.92 2.18
N LEU A 153 -18.23 -20.01 3.16
CA LEU A 153 -17.47 -19.98 4.40
C LEU A 153 -17.50 -21.31 5.18
N GLN A 154 -18.60 -22.06 5.09
CA GLN A 154 -18.79 -23.37 5.72
C GLN A 154 -17.80 -24.45 5.23
N ARG A 155 -17.16 -24.25 4.07
CA ARG A 155 -16.14 -25.16 3.51
C ARG A 155 -14.73 -24.87 4.03
N LEU A 156 -14.54 -23.73 4.69
CA LEU A 156 -13.25 -23.31 5.24
C LEU A 156 -13.01 -23.92 6.63
N LYS A 157 -11.73 -24.04 7.01
CA LYS A 157 -11.37 -24.45 8.37
C LYS A 157 -11.73 -23.33 9.33
N ARG A 158 -12.31 -23.65 10.49
CA ARG A 158 -12.76 -22.66 11.49
C ARG A 158 -11.70 -21.65 11.92
N ASN A 159 -10.41 -21.96 11.79
CA ASN A 159 -9.33 -21.06 12.12
C ASN A 159 -8.73 -20.35 10.90
N THR A 160 -9.34 -20.37 9.72
CA THR A 160 -8.84 -19.63 8.53
C THR A 160 -8.71 -18.14 8.85
N LEU A 161 -7.62 -17.53 8.37
CA LEU A 161 -7.34 -16.11 8.55
C LEU A 161 -7.85 -15.32 7.35
N PHE A 162 -8.71 -14.33 7.60
CA PHE A 162 -9.15 -13.37 6.60
C PHE A 162 -8.31 -12.12 6.67
N VAL A 163 -7.84 -11.67 5.52
CA VAL A 163 -7.07 -10.45 5.37
C VAL A 163 -7.66 -9.62 4.24
N ASP A 164 -7.80 -8.31 4.45
CA ASP A 164 -8.03 -7.37 3.35
C ASP A 164 -6.80 -6.52 3.06
N VAL A 165 -6.68 -6.07 1.81
CA VAL A 165 -5.67 -5.10 1.35
C VAL A 165 -6.34 -3.86 0.75
N LEU A 166 -7.56 -3.52 1.19
CA LEU A 166 -8.29 -2.38 0.65
C LEU A 166 -7.58 -1.06 1.02
N SER A 167 -7.91 0.03 0.35
CA SER A 167 -7.32 1.34 0.69
C SER A 167 -8.06 2.13 1.77
N VAL A 168 -9.16 1.58 2.30
CA VAL A 168 -9.90 2.05 3.48
C VAL A 168 -9.97 0.91 4.48
N LYS A 169 -10.11 1.18 5.79
CA LYS A 169 -9.94 0.17 6.82
C LYS A 169 -11.12 0.02 7.79
N GLU A 170 -11.82 1.09 8.16
CA GLU A 170 -12.99 0.96 9.04
C GLU A 170 -14.09 0.10 8.40
N MET A 171 -14.35 0.29 7.10
CA MET A 171 -15.36 -0.46 6.38
C MET A 171 -15.07 -1.98 6.37
N PRO A 172 -13.92 -2.48 5.85
CA PRO A 172 -13.67 -3.92 5.82
C PRO A 172 -13.57 -4.53 7.22
N ARG A 173 -13.05 -3.79 8.22
CA ARG A 173 -13.04 -4.24 9.62
C ARG A 173 -14.45 -4.54 10.13
N ASN A 174 -15.36 -3.59 9.97
CA ASN A 174 -16.73 -3.73 10.46
C ASN A 174 -17.49 -4.81 9.68
N MET A 175 -17.30 -4.84 8.37
CA MET A 175 -17.85 -5.88 7.48
C MET A 175 -17.41 -7.28 7.92
N PHE A 176 -16.11 -7.49 8.16
CA PHE A 176 -15.59 -8.77 8.62
C PHE A 176 -16.19 -9.18 9.97
N LEU A 177 -16.24 -8.26 10.93
CA LEU A 177 -16.80 -8.56 12.26
C LEU A 177 -18.29 -8.92 12.21
N GLN A 178 -19.04 -8.37 11.24
CA GLN A 178 -20.47 -8.65 11.08
C GLN A 178 -20.74 -9.96 10.31
N ILE A 179 -19.95 -10.27 9.28
CA ILE A 179 -20.23 -11.38 8.35
C ILE A 179 -19.49 -12.66 8.76
N LEU A 180 -18.26 -12.55 9.25
CA LEU A 180 -17.41 -13.72 9.51
C LEU A 180 -17.73 -14.37 10.87
N PRO A 181 -17.94 -15.69 10.91
CA PRO A 181 -18.02 -16.47 12.14
C PRO A 181 -16.92 -16.13 13.15
N PRO A 182 -17.22 -16.13 14.47
CA PRO A 182 -16.30 -15.71 15.52
C PRO A 182 -15.00 -16.52 15.60
N GLU A 183 -15.02 -17.74 15.05
CA GLU A 183 -13.86 -18.62 15.00
C GLU A 183 -12.81 -18.17 14.00
N PHE A 184 -13.15 -17.42 12.95
CA PHE A 184 -12.18 -16.95 11.96
C PHE A 184 -11.32 -15.79 12.49
N ASP A 185 -10.04 -15.83 12.12
CA ASP A 185 -9.09 -14.76 12.38
C ASP A 185 -9.25 -13.61 11.37
N ILE A 186 -8.98 -12.37 11.78
CA ILE A 186 -9.11 -11.17 10.97
C ILE A 186 -7.89 -10.27 11.18
N ILE A 187 -7.26 -9.88 10.08
CA ILE A 187 -6.29 -8.78 10.03
C ILE A 187 -6.75 -7.82 8.94
N CYS A 188 -6.81 -6.54 9.24
CA CYS A 188 -6.97 -5.53 8.21
C CYS A 188 -5.61 -4.97 7.82
N THR A 189 -5.28 -4.95 6.54
CA THR A 189 -4.01 -4.41 6.06
C THR A 189 -4.19 -3.40 4.95
N HIS A 190 -3.19 -2.55 4.76
CA HIS A 190 -3.08 -1.69 3.60
C HIS A 190 -1.60 -1.50 3.27
N PRO A 191 -1.10 -2.21 2.24
CA PRO A 191 0.18 -1.84 1.63
C PRO A 191 0.00 -0.47 1.00
N MET A 192 0.70 0.56 1.52
CA MET A 192 0.59 1.96 1.06
C MET A 192 1.34 2.17 -0.27
N PHE A 193 1.37 1.15 -1.11
CA PHE A 193 2.08 1.05 -2.36
C PHE A 193 1.37 0.04 -3.26
N GLY A 194 1.56 0.15 -4.57
CA GLY A 194 0.95 -0.74 -5.55
C GLY A 194 1.90 -1.08 -6.69
N PRO A 195 1.38 -1.59 -7.82
CA PRO A 195 2.19 -2.04 -8.94
C PRO A 195 3.20 -0.99 -9.43
N GLU A 196 2.83 0.29 -9.47
CA GLU A 196 3.72 1.36 -9.92
C GLU A 196 4.74 1.80 -8.87
N SER A 197 4.31 2.00 -7.62
CA SER A 197 5.19 2.49 -6.55
C SER A 197 6.08 1.40 -5.94
N GLY A 198 5.68 0.13 -6.06
CA GLY A 198 6.41 -1.03 -5.55
C GLY A 198 7.09 -1.89 -6.62
N LYS A 199 7.20 -1.42 -7.88
CA LYS A 199 7.81 -2.19 -8.99
C LYS A 199 9.28 -2.57 -8.78
N ASN A 200 10.00 -1.79 -7.99
CA ASN A 200 11.43 -1.98 -7.72
C ASN A 200 11.70 -2.64 -6.36
N GLY A 201 10.71 -3.32 -5.79
CA GLY A 201 10.76 -3.93 -4.45
C GLY A 201 10.00 -3.11 -3.41
N TRP A 202 9.83 -3.70 -2.21
CA TRP A 202 8.99 -3.13 -1.15
C TRP A 202 9.78 -2.55 0.03
N ALA A 203 11.11 -2.50 -0.10
CA ALA A 203 12.00 -2.01 0.93
C ALA A 203 11.67 -0.55 1.31
N GLY A 204 11.44 -0.32 2.61
CA GLY A 204 11.07 0.98 3.17
C GLY A 204 9.63 1.41 2.91
N LEU A 205 8.87 0.72 2.05
CA LEU A 205 7.48 1.06 1.76
C LEU A 205 6.58 0.69 2.97
N PRO A 206 5.57 1.49 3.31
CA PRO A 206 4.76 1.24 4.49
C PRO A 206 3.75 0.10 4.26
N LEU A 207 3.70 -0.86 5.18
CA LEU A 207 2.54 -1.73 5.36
C LEU A 207 1.82 -1.33 6.65
N VAL A 208 0.60 -0.81 6.52
CA VAL A 208 -0.27 -0.57 7.67
C VAL A 208 -1.07 -1.82 7.99
N TYR A 209 -1.21 -2.17 9.27
CA TYR A 209 -2.04 -3.30 9.69
C TYR A 209 -2.70 -3.10 11.07
N GLU A 210 -3.85 -3.73 11.27
CA GLU A 210 -4.52 -3.95 12.56
C GLU A 210 -4.83 -5.44 12.73
N LYS A 211 -4.42 -6.02 13.87
CA LYS A 211 -4.83 -7.38 14.28
C LYS A 211 -6.21 -7.31 14.93
N VAL A 212 -7.26 -7.30 14.11
CA VAL A 212 -8.66 -7.08 14.56
C VAL A 212 -9.17 -8.20 15.46
N ARG A 213 -8.96 -9.46 15.07
CA ARG A 213 -9.39 -10.62 15.85
C ARG A 213 -8.46 -11.80 15.59
N ILE A 214 -7.63 -12.16 16.57
CA ILE A 214 -6.74 -13.32 16.48
C ILE A 214 -7.00 -14.23 17.69
N GLY A 215 -7.25 -15.52 17.46
CA GLY A 215 -7.42 -16.48 18.55
C GLY A 215 -6.13 -16.70 19.34
N SER A 216 -6.27 -17.10 20.61
CA SER A 216 -5.14 -17.26 21.55
C SER A 216 -4.27 -18.50 21.30
N GLU A 217 -4.70 -19.43 20.44
CA GLU A 217 -3.92 -20.61 20.09
C GLU A 217 -2.61 -20.22 19.39
N ALA A 218 -1.50 -20.84 19.79
CA ALA A 218 -0.18 -20.56 19.22
C ALA A 218 -0.13 -20.73 17.69
N SER A 219 -0.87 -21.69 17.13
CA SER A 219 -0.98 -21.91 15.69
C SER A 219 -1.57 -20.70 14.94
N ARG A 220 -2.57 -20.03 15.53
CA ARG A 220 -3.27 -18.86 14.98
C ARG A 220 -2.39 -17.62 15.02
N VAL A 221 -1.76 -17.39 16.18
CA VAL A 221 -0.77 -16.32 16.37
C VAL A 221 0.40 -16.49 15.40
N ASN A 222 0.92 -17.71 15.25
CA ASN A 222 2.00 -18.00 14.31
C ASN A 222 1.58 -17.78 12.87
N ARG A 223 0.37 -18.18 12.45
CA ARG A 223 -0.14 -17.90 11.10
C ARG A 223 -0.20 -16.40 10.81
N CYS A 224 -0.73 -15.62 11.75
CA CYS A 224 -0.78 -14.16 11.68
C CYS A 224 0.62 -13.56 11.52
N ASN A 225 1.56 -13.95 12.38
CA ASN A 225 2.94 -13.45 12.32
C ASN A 225 3.64 -13.86 11.02
N HIS A 226 3.46 -15.10 10.54
CA HIS A 226 4.02 -15.53 9.26
C HIS A 226 3.46 -14.74 8.08
N PHE A 227 2.17 -14.40 8.10
CA PHE A 227 1.58 -13.55 7.08
C PHE A 227 2.19 -12.15 7.08
N LEU A 228 2.29 -11.49 8.24
CA LEU A 228 2.90 -10.17 8.33
C LEU A 228 4.39 -10.20 7.95
N ASN A 229 5.07 -11.31 8.24
CA ASN A 229 6.48 -11.51 7.92
C ASN A 229 6.75 -11.57 6.40
N ILE A 230 5.75 -11.88 5.57
CA ILE A 230 5.87 -11.79 4.09
C ILE A 230 6.32 -10.40 3.69
N PHE A 231 5.70 -9.36 4.25
CA PHE A 231 6.01 -7.97 3.94
C PHE A 231 7.29 -7.52 4.66
N ALA A 232 7.49 -7.97 5.91
CA ALA A 232 8.70 -7.62 6.67
C ALA A 232 9.97 -8.17 5.99
N GLN A 233 9.92 -9.36 5.40
CA GLN A 233 11.04 -9.97 4.66
C GLN A 233 11.39 -9.20 3.38
N GLU A 234 10.41 -8.55 2.75
CA GLU A 234 10.65 -7.63 1.62
C GLU A 234 11.15 -6.25 2.07
N GLY A 235 11.39 -6.06 3.36
CA GLY A 235 11.90 -4.83 3.95
C GLY A 235 10.83 -3.74 4.12
N CYS A 236 9.54 -4.08 4.10
CA CYS A 236 8.49 -3.10 4.37
C CYS A 236 8.65 -2.47 5.76
N ARG A 237 8.30 -1.20 5.87
CA ARG A 237 8.13 -0.53 7.15
C ARG A 237 6.78 -0.94 7.73
N MET A 238 6.81 -1.83 8.71
CA MET A 238 5.62 -2.37 9.38
C MET A 238 5.03 -1.32 10.34
N VAL A 239 3.78 -0.91 10.13
CA VAL A 239 3.10 0.13 10.90
C VAL A 239 1.80 -0.40 11.49
N GLU A 240 1.81 -0.72 12.78
CA GLU A 240 0.60 -1.14 13.49
C GLU A 240 -0.21 0.07 13.95
N MET A 241 -1.47 0.18 13.53
CA MET A 241 -2.41 1.22 13.97
C MET A 241 -3.85 0.75 13.80
N SER A 242 -4.78 1.40 14.48
CA SER A 242 -6.20 1.09 14.31
C SER A 242 -6.71 1.52 12.92
N CYS A 243 -7.75 0.84 12.45
CA CYS A 243 -8.43 1.13 11.19
C CYS A 243 -9.00 2.56 11.18
N ALA A 244 -9.46 3.05 12.34
CA ALA A 244 -9.96 4.43 12.48
C ALA A 244 -8.84 5.46 12.34
N GLU A 245 -7.69 5.24 12.99
CA GLU A 245 -6.53 6.14 12.85
C GLU A 245 -5.97 6.08 11.42
N HIS A 246 -5.92 4.89 10.82
CA HIS A 246 -5.57 4.75 9.41
C HIS A 246 -6.47 5.61 8.52
N ASP A 247 -7.80 5.47 8.62
CA ASP A 247 -8.72 6.17 7.72
C ASP A 247 -8.67 7.68 7.93
N ARG A 248 -8.49 8.14 9.18
CA ARG A 248 -8.23 9.54 9.49
C ARG A 248 -6.97 10.07 8.78
N HIS A 249 -5.85 9.33 8.84
CA HIS A 249 -4.62 9.71 8.15
C HIS A 249 -4.73 9.63 6.63
N ALA A 250 -5.34 8.56 6.10
CA ALA A 250 -5.50 8.31 4.68
C ALA A 250 -6.38 9.37 4.01
N ALA A 251 -7.39 9.89 4.71
CA ALA A 251 -8.22 10.99 4.21
C ALA A 251 -7.38 12.25 3.93
N GLY A 252 -6.50 12.65 4.85
CA GLY A 252 -5.67 13.85 4.72
C GLY A 252 -4.41 13.67 3.86
N SER A 253 -4.11 12.44 3.42
CA SER A 253 -2.90 12.12 2.65
C SER A 253 -3.25 11.47 1.32
N GLN A 254 -3.60 10.19 1.32
CA GLN A 254 -3.91 9.42 0.11
C GLN A 254 -5.10 10.02 -0.66
N PHE A 255 -6.22 10.29 0.00
CA PHE A 255 -7.41 10.80 -0.70
C PHE A 255 -7.15 12.17 -1.35
N ILE A 256 -6.52 13.12 -0.62
CA ILE A 256 -6.09 14.41 -1.18
C ILE A 256 -5.14 14.22 -2.36
N THR A 257 -4.17 13.31 -2.25
CA THR A 257 -3.20 13.00 -3.32
C THR A 257 -3.92 12.53 -4.59
N HIS A 258 -4.87 11.60 -4.46
CA HIS A 258 -5.68 11.15 -5.60
C HIS A 258 -6.61 12.25 -6.14
N PHE A 259 -7.21 13.06 -5.28
CA PHE A 259 -8.10 14.14 -5.70
C PHE A 259 -7.35 15.17 -6.55
N ILE A 260 -6.18 15.61 -6.07
CA ILE A 260 -5.32 16.53 -6.81
C ILE A 260 -4.84 15.88 -8.11
N GLY A 261 -4.28 14.67 -8.06
CA GLY A 261 -3.80 13.98 -9.26
C GLY A 261 -4.87 13.82 -10.34
N ARG A 262 -6.11 13.49 -9.96
CA ARG A 262 -7.25 13.43 -10.89
C ARG A 262 -7.69 14.80 -11.39
N THR A 263 -7.63 15.84 -10.56
CA THR A 263 -7.91 17.21 -10.97
C THR A 263 -6.90 17.68 -12.00
N LEU A 264 -5.61 17.38 -11.80
CA LEU A 264 -4.55 17.65 -12.77
C LEU A 264 -4.77 16.92 -14.09
N GLY A 265 -5.29 15.68 -14.05
CA GLY A 265 -5.72 14.95 -15.25
C GLY A 265 -6.93 15.58 -15.96
N LYS A 266 -7.81 16.27 -15.24
CA LYS A 266 -8.95 17.01 -15.83
C LYS A 266 -8.54 18.33 -16.46
N ILE A 267 -7.47 18.94 -15.98
CA ILE A 267 -6.87 20.15 -16.56
C ILE A 267 -6.10 19.83 -17.84
N ASP A 268 -5.83 18.54 -18.11
CA ASP A 268 -5.03 18.08 -19.25
C ASP A 268 -3.63 18.72 -19.26
N LEU A 269 -3.00 18.75 -18.07
CA LEU A 269 -1.60 19.17 -17.95
C LEU A 269 -0.73 18.32 -18.85
N ASP A 270 0.22 18.91 -19.57
CA ASP A 270 1.06 18.17 -20.51
C ASP A 270 2.52 18.61 -20.47
N PHE A 271 3.39 17.80 -21.05
CA PHE A 271 4.82 18.12 -21.09
C PHE A 271 5.08 19.44 -21.83
N THR A 272 5.98 20.26 -21.29
CA THR A 272 6.47 21.46 -21.96
C THR A 272 8.01 21.47 -22.03
N PRO A 273 8.62 22.15 -23.02
CA PRO A 273 10.07 22.29 -23.10
C PRO A 273 10.73 23.00 -21.90
N ILE A 274 9.93 23.66 -21.04
CA ILE A 274 10.37 24.48 -19.91
C ILE A 274 9.88 23.95 -18.57
N ASN A 275 9.62 22.64 -18.47
CA ASN A 275 9.18 22.01 -17.24
C ASN A 275 10.13 22.32 -16.06
N THR A 276 9.55 22.79 -14.96
CA THR A 276 10.26 22.88 -13.69
C THR A 276 10.25 21.53 -12.98
N LYS A 277 11.17 21.29 -12.04
CA LYS A 277 11.17 20.07 -11.22
C LYS A 277 9.88 19.87 -10.41
N GLY A 278 9.28 20.97 -9.94
CA GLY A 278 7.97 20.92 -9.31
C GLY A 278 6.88 20.45 -10.27
N TYR A 279 6.89 20.96 -11.51
CA TYR A 279 5.92 20.56 -12.52
C TYR A 279 6.08 19.10 -12.97
N GLU A 280 7.32 18.61 -13.13
CA GLU A 280 7.59 17.18 -13.38
C GLU A 280 6.97 16.29 -12.27
N THR A 281 7.01 16.74 -11.01
CA THR A 281 6.38 16.03 -9.89
C THR A 281 4.85 15.99 -10.00
N LEU A 282 4.22 17.07 -10.50
CA LEU A 282 2.78 17.11 -10.75
C LEU A 282 2.37 16.19 -11.90
N LEU A 283 3.17 16.13 -12.98
CA LEU A 283 2.96 15.19 -14.09
C LEU A 283 3.06 13.75 -13.59
N ASN A 284 4.08 13.43 -12.80
CA ASN A 284 4.22 12.11 -12.18
C ASN A 284 3.03 11.77 -11.26
N LEU A 285 2.52 12.75 -10.49
CA LEU A 285 1.34 12.57 -9.64
C LEU A 285 0.10 12.28 -10.48
N ARG A 286 -0.14 13.04 -11.56
CA ARG A 286 -1.23 12.82 -12.53
C ARG A 286 -1.14 11.39 -13.06
N ASP A 287 0.02 10.97 -13.53
CA ASP A 287 0.20 9.66 -14.18
C ASP A 287 -0.03 8.50 -13.20
N ASN A 288 0.57 8.60 -12.01
CA ASN A 288 0.42 7.58 -10.96
C ASN A 288 -1.03 7.43 -10.50
N THR A 289 -1.77 8.53 -10.37
CA THR A 289 -3.16 8.50 -9.88
C THR A 289 -4.18 8.21 -10.98
N SER A 290 -3.85 8.47 -12.24
CA SER A 290 -4.69 8.17 -13.40
C SER A 290 -4.61 6.69 -13.81
N GLY A 291 -3.53 5.99 -13.45
CA GLY A 291 -3.41 4.55 -13.62
C GLY A 291 -4.41 3.75 -12.76
N ASP A 292 -4.91 4.34 -11.68
CA ASP A 292 -5.92 3.72 -10.82
C ASP A 292 -7.35 3.92 -11.32
N SER A 293 -8.20 2.91 -11.09
CA SER A 293 -9.60 2.96 -11.52
C SER A 293 -10.38 4.05 -10.79
N PHE A 294 -11.36 4.65 -11.48
CA PHE A 294 -12.27 5.60 -10.84
C PHE A 294 -13.04 4.96 -9.68
N GLU A 295 -13.39 3.67 -9.79
CA GLU A 295 -14.02 2.92 -8.69
C GLU A 295 -13.18 2.90 -7.41
N LEU A 296 -11.85 2.76 -7.52
CA LEU A 296 -10.96 2.83 -6.35
C LEU A 296 -11.08 4.20 -5.69
N PHE A 297 -10.95 5.27 -6.47
CA PHE A 297 -11.02 6.64 -5.96
C PHE A 297 -12.39 6.98 -5.35
N TYR A 298 -13.47 6.57 -6.01
CA TYR A 298 -14.81 6.71 -5.47
C TYR A 298 -14.97 5.94 -4.15
N GLY A 299 -14.38 4.74 -4.07
CA GLY A 299 -14.32 3.96 -2.84
C GLY A 299 -13.59 4.68 -1.70
N LEU A 300 -12.48 5.39 -1.98
CA LEU A 300 -11.78 6.22 -0.98
C LEU A 300 -12.67 7.32 -0.41
N PHE A 301 -13.56 7.88 -1.22
CA PHE A 301 -14.48 8.93 -0.80
C PHE A 301 -15.65 8.39 0.01
N ILE A 302 -16.38 7.42 -0.54
CA ILE A 302 -17.66 6.99 0.04
C ILE A 302 -17.49 6.13 1.29
N TYR A 303 -16.37 5.40 1.43
CA TYR A 303 -16.12 4.49 2.56
C TYR A 303 -15.13 5.03 3.59
N ASN A 304 -14.67 6.28 3.44
CA ASN A 304 -13.93 6.99 4.47
C ASN A 304 -14.71 8.23 4.90
N LYS A 305 -15.36 8.16 6.08
CA LYS A 305 -16.18 9.26 6.62
C LYS A 305 -15.42 10.59 6.77
N ASN A 306 -14.09 10.54 6.86
CA ASN A 306 -13.24 11.73 7.01
C ASN A 306 -12.92 12.41 5.65
N ALA A 307 -13.21 11.76 4.52
CA ALA A 307 -12.84 12.27 3.19
C ALA A 307 -13.58 13.56 2.83
N LEU A 308 -14.85 13.71 3.23
CA LEU A 308 -15.65 14.90 2.96
C LEU A 308 -15.05 16.15 3.62
N GLU A 309 -14.67 16.06 4.90
CA GLU A 309 -14.02 17.18 5.61
C GLU A 309 -12.74 17.61 4.89
N GLN A 310 -11.93 16.65 4.42
CA GLN A 310 -10.69 16.96 3.71
C GLN A 310 -10.96 17.60 2.35
N LEU A 311 -12.02 17.19 1.65
CA LEU A 311 -12.45 17.80 0.40
C LEU A 311 -12.89 19.26 0.60
N GLU A 312 -13.72 19.53 1.61
CA GLU A 312 -14.17 20.89 1.94
C GLU A 312 -12.99 21.79 2.34
N ARG A 313 -12.04 21.26 3.12
CA ARG A 313 -10.81 21.97 3.48
C ARG A 313 -9.95 22.31 2.25
N LEU A 314 -9.87 21.39 1.30
CA LEU A 314 -9.15 21.63 0.05
C LEU A 314 -9.83 22.72 -0.79
N ASP A 315 -11.16 22.69 -0.91
CA ASP A 315 -11.94 23.70 -1.65
C ASP A 315 -11.80 25.09 -1.03
N MET A 316 -11.93 25.20 0.30
CA MET A 316 -11.70 26.45 1.03
C MET A 316 -10.29 26.99 0.82
N ALA A 317 -9.27 26.11 0.80
CA ALA A 317 -7.89 26.51 0.54
C ALA A 317 -7.73 27.03 -0.90
N PHE A 318 -8.35 26.36 -1.88
CA PHE A 318 -8.31 26.76 -3.29
C PHE A 318 -8.94 28.15 -3.49
N GLU A 319 -10.13 28.38 -2.93
CA GLU A 319 -10.80 29.67 -3.01
C GLU A 319 -10.07 30.77 -2.23
N SER A 320 -9.43 30.44 -1.10
CA SER A 320 -8.59 31.39 -0.35
C SER A 320 -7.39 31.88 -1.18
N VAL A 321 -6.65 30.97 -1.82
CA VAL A 321 -5.51 31.31 -2.67
C VAL A 321 -5.96 32.15 -3.87
N LYS A 322 -7.08 31.77 -4.50
CA LYS A 322 -7.67 32.53 -5.60
C LYS A 322 -8.05 33.96 -5.18
N LYS A 323 -8.67 34.13 -4.01
CA LYS A 323 -9.00 35.45 -3.46
C LYS A 323 -7.76 36.29 -3.17
N GLN A 324 -6.66 35.70 -2.71
CA GLN A 324 -5.40 36.43 -2.50
C GLN A 324 -4.86 37.00 -3.81
N LEU A 325 -4.88 36.22 -4.89
CA LEU A 325 -4.43 36.66 -6.22
C LEU A 325 -5.29 37.82 -6.75
N PHE A 326 -6.61 37.67 -6.74
CA PHE A 326 -7.52 38.72 -7.22
C PHE A 326 -7.51 39.96 -6.33
N GLY A 327 -7.41 39.79 -5.01
CA GLY A 327 -7.28 40.90 -4.06
C GLY A 327 -6.04 41.74 -4.33
N HIS A 328 -4.89 41.10 -4.59
CA HIS A 328 -3.66 41.80 -4.95
C HIS A 328 -3.78 42.52 -6.30
N LEU A 329 -4.40 41.88 -7.29
CA LEU A 329 -4.66 42.49 -8.60
C LEU A 329 -5.53 43.75 -8.47
N HIS A 330 -6.63 43.69 -7.71
CA HIS A 330 -7.49 44.84 -7.47
C HIS A 330 -6.77 45.98 -6.73
N TYR A 331 -5.88 45.65 -5.79
CA TYR A 331 -5.05 46.64 -5.10
C TYR A 331 -4.10 47.37 -6.08
N ILE A 332 -3.40 46.63 -6.95
CA ILE A 332 -2.52 47.22 -7.96
C ILE A 332 -3.31 48.11 -8.93
N LEU A 333 -4.42 47.61 -9.47
CA LEU A 333 -5.25 48.37 -10.41
C LEU A 333 -5.81 49.64 -9.77
N ARG A 334 -6.27 49.56 -8.51
CA ARG A 334 -6.73 50.73 -7.77
C ARG A 334 -5.59 51.76 -7.63
N LYS A 335 -4.39 51.34 -7.22
CA LYS A 335 -3.24 52.25 -7.08
C LYS A 335 -2.85 52.92 -8.40
N GLN A 336 -2.85 52.18 -9.51
CA GLN A 336 -2.56 52.74 -10.83
C GLN A 336 -3.63 53.74 -11.29
N LEU A 337 -4.90 53.49 -11.02
CA LEU A 337 -5.98 54.43 -11.34
C LEU A 337 -5.89 55.73 -10.52
N TYR A 338 -5.51 55.66 -9.24
CA TYR A 338 -5.31 56.86 -8.41
C TYR A 338 -4.05 57.66 -8.81
N VAL A 339 -2.94 56.99 -9.13
CA VAL A 339 -1.72 57.69 -9.61
C VAL A 339 -1.97 58.38 -10.96
N ASN A 340 -2.68 57.74 -11.88
CA ASN A 340 -3.03 58.35 -13.16
C ASN A 340 -4.03 59.53 -13.02
N ALA A 341 -4.83 59.55 -11.96
CA ALA A 341 -5.73 60.67 -11.66
C ALA A 341 -4.97 61.87 -11.06
N GLU A 342 -3.97 61.62 -10.21
CA GLU A 342 -3.10 62.67 -9.65
C GLU A 342 -2.15 63.28 -10.70
N ASP A 343 -1.67 62.48 -11.67
CA ASP A 343 -0.86 62.98 -12.79
C ASP A 343 -1.68 63.77 -13.84
N SER A 344 -3.02 63.70 -13.78
CA SER A 344 -3.92 64.45 -14.67
C SER A 344 -4.35 65.81 -14.09
N GLU A 345 -4.05 66.10 -12.83
CA GLU A 345 -4.43 67.34 -12.15
C GLU A 345 -3.23 68.07 -11.52
N ALA A 346 -2.45 68.82 -12.33
CA ALA A 346 -1.82 70.12 -11.94
C ALA A 346 -1.02 70.78 -13.10
N PRO A 347 -0.87 72.12 -13.17
CA PRO A 347 -1.88 73.16 -13.03
C PRO A 347 -1.81 74.18 -14.20
N GLN A 348 -2.96 74.69 -14.69
CA GLN A 348 -2.96 75.94 -15.45
C GLN A 348 -3.01 77.12 -14.48
N SER A 349 -1.88 77.81 -14.37
CA SER A 349 -1.74 79.12 -13.75
C SER A 349 -2.44 80.18 -14.61
N ASN A 350 -3.31 80.99 -14.00
CA ASN A 350 -3.32 82.41 -14.33
C ASN A 350 -3.87 83.28 -13.21
N ASN A 351 -3.15 84.39 -13.00
CA ASN A 351 -3.30 85.38 -11.95
C ASN A 351 -4.58 86.21 -12.06
N GLY A 352 -5.11 86.63 -10.91
CA GLY A 352 -6.06 87.75 -10.79
C GLY A 352 -6.39 88.04 -9.32
N ALA A 353 -5.78 89.09 -8.77
CA ALA A 353 -5.84 89.48 -7.36
C ALA A 353 -7.07 90.34 -6.97
N LEU A 354 -7.20 90.56 -5.65
CA LEU A 354 -8.09 91.44 -4.86
C LEU A 354 -9.49 90.88 -4.52
N ASP A 355 -10.07 91.04 -3.32
CA ASP A 355 -9.67 91.53 -1.99
C ASP A 355 -10.87 91.24 -1.03
N LYS A 356 -10.59 91.23 0.28
CA LYS A 356 -11.50 91.34 1.45
C LYS A 356 -12.22 90.11 2.04
N SER A 357 -11.73 89.78 3.23
CA SER A 357 -12.37 89.15 4.42
C SER A 357 -13.62 89.92 4.93
N PRO A 358 -14.35 89.52 6.02
CA PRO A 358 -14.03 88.48 7.02
C PRO A 358 -15.22 87.65 7.62
N GLN A 359 -14.88 86.78 8.58
CA GLN A 359 -15.59 86.39 9.82
C GLN A 359 -16.29 85.02 10.00
N ASN A 360 -15.69 84.26 10.94
CA ASN A 360 -16.27 83.64 12.17
C ASN A 360 -16.88 82.21 12.20
N LYS A 361 -16.25 81.40 13.08
CA LYS A 361 -16.75 80.71 14.29
C LYS A 361 -16.92 79.18 14.31
N ASN A 362 -16.14 78.59 15.24
CA ASN A 362 -16.43 77.50 16.21
C ASN A 362 -16.66 76.07 15.66
N GLY A 363 -16.15 74.98 16.24
CA GLY A 363 -15.35 74.73 17.45
C GLY A 363 -15.27 73.21 17.77
N ALA A 364 -14.33 72.84 18.65
CA ALA A 364 -14.17 71.60 19.45
C ALA A 364 -13.92 70.25 18.70
N VAL A 365 -12.82 69.47 18.88
CA VAL A 365 -12.17 68.85 20.08
C VAL A 365 -13.15 67.85 20.74
N ASP A 366 -12.91 66.54 20.89
CA ASP A 366 -11.75 65.86 21.49
C ASP A 366 -11.72 64.33 21.25
N GLU A 367 -10.64 63.71 21.74
CA GLU A 367 -10.07 62.36 21.59
C GLU A 367 -10.82 61.14 22.22
N SER A 368 -10.66 59.96 21.59
CA SER A 368 -10.26 58.58 22.02
C SER A 368 -10.51 58.03 23.47
N PRO A 369 -10.18 56.74 23.86
CA PRO A 369 -10.06 55.42 23.19
C PRO A 369 -10.65 54.19 24.00
N SER A 370 -10.47 52.96 23.46
CA SER A 370 -10.03 51.70 24.13
C SER A 370 -10.99 50.57 24.60
N ALA A 371 -10.51 49.33 24.34
CA ALA A 371 -10.69 47.99 24.97
C ALA A 371 -12.12 47.38 25.06
N VAL A 372 -12.46 46.18 24.54
CA VAL A 372 -11.92 44.81 24.64
C VAL A 372 -11.88 44.24 26.07
N ASP A 373 -12.93 43.52 26.48
CA ASP A 373 -12.85 42.18 27.12
C ASP A 373 -14.28 41.60 27.23
N GLU A 374 -14.48 40.34 26.85
CA GLU A 374 -15.30 39.37 27.60
C GLU A 374 -15.32 38.01 26.88
N SER A 375 -14.68 37.04 27.53
CA SER A 375 -14.94 35.60 27.36
C SER A 375 -16.28 35.22 28.03
N PRO A 376 -16.86 34.06 27.71
CA PRO A 376 -17.51 33.30 28.78
C PRO A 376 -17.11 31.82 28.83
N ARG A 377 -17.04 31.36 30.09
CA ARG A 377 -16.87 29.97 30.53
C ARG A 377 -18.20 29.22 30.54
N ARG A 378 -18.09 27.91 30.24
CA ARG A 378 -18.82 26.74 30.80
C ARG A 378 -20.33 26.62 30.58
N GLN A 379 -20.76 25.48 30.02
CA GLN A 379 -21.07 24.26 30.78
C GLN A 379 -20.65 23.02 30.00
#